data_AF-A0A5R2MWT2-F1
#
_entry.id   AF-A0A5R2MWT2-F1
#
_cell.length_a   1.000
_cell.length_b   1.000
_cell.length_c   1.000
_cell.angle_alpha   90.00
_cell.angle_beta   90.00
_cell.angle_gamma   90.00
#
_symmetry.space_group_name_H-M   'P 1'
#
loop_
_entity.id
_entity.type
_entity.pdbx_description
1 polymer ?
#
loop_
_entity_poly.entity_id
_entity_poly.type
_entity_poly.pdbx_seq_one_letter_code
_entity_poly.pdbx_strand_id
1 'polypeptide(L)'
;VAWLLISGIAGFEGAALAPYFLLLTAVWLLGWRCVAVLSGLRPIAGWARTALRLIIPAIFGAWILIIWEAVTRGAGIPFILLPPPSAIGARIAGSLPILGADVRQTIFKAVLF
;
A
#
# COMPACT_ATOMS: atom_id res chain seq x y z
N VAL A 1 -2.92 3.86 -13.89
CA VAL A 1 -2.22 5.17 -13.91
C VAL A 1 -1.22 5.30 -12.76
N ALA A 2 -1.60 5.13 -11.48
CA ALA A 2 -0.66 5.21 -10.35
C ALA A 2 0.56 4.27 -10.49
N TRP A 3 0.33 3.04 -10.96
CA TRP A 3 1.41 2.07 -11.22
C TRP A 3 2.44 2.56 -12.24
N LEU A 4 2.02 3.32 -13.26
CA LEU A 4 2.91 3.85 -14.29
C LEU A 4 3.86 4.91 -13.74
N LEU A 5 3.42 5.69 -12.74
CA LEU A 5 4.27 6.65 -12.05
C LEU A 5 5.38 5.94 -11.27
N ILE A 6 5.03 4.87 -10.54
CA ILE A 6 5.99 4.08 -9.75
C ILE A 6 6.98 3.34 -10.67
N SER A 7 6.50 2.75 -11.77
CA SER A 7 7.39 2.08 -12.73
C SER A 7 8.26 3.06 -13.51
N GLY A 8 7.74 4.25 -13.83
CA GLY A 8 8.44 5.26 -14.61
C GLY A 8 9.59 5.93 -13.85
N ILE A 9 9.56 5.93 -12.52
CA ILE A 9 10.63 6.49 -11.69
C ILE A 9 11.70 5.46 -11.30
N ALA A 10 11.48 4.18 -11.60
CA ALA A 10 12.46 3.14 -11.33
C ALA A 10 13.77 3.44 -12.07
N GLY A 11 14.88 3.51 -11.34
CA GLY A 11 16.20 3.90 -11.89
C GLY A 11 16.49 5.41 -11.90
N PHE A 12 15.51 6.25 -11.55
CA PHE A 12 15.65 7.72 -11.38
C PHE A 12 15.14 8.16 -10.00
N GLU A 13 15.34 7.33 -8.99
CA GLU A 13 14.90 7.59 -7.61
C GLU A 13 15.53 8.89 -7.08
N GLY A 14 14.72 9.74 -6.43
CA GLY A 14 15.15 11.05 -5.96
C GLY A 14 15.23 12.16 -7.00
N ALA A 15 15.01 11.86 -8.29
CA ALA A 15 14.96 12.86 -9.36
C ALA A 15 13.53 13.30 -9.71
N ALA A 16 12.53 12.96 -8.88
CA ALA A 16 11.15 13.38 -9.13
C ALA A 16 11.01 14.90 -9.11
N LEU A 17 10.46 15.45 -10.19
CA LEU A 17 10.11 16.86 -10.27
C LEU A 17 8.67 17.09 -9.77
N ALA A 18 8.31 18.36 -9.53
CA ALA A 18 6.96 18.76 -9.13
C ALA A 18 5.81 18.14 -9.98
N PRO A 19 5.92 18.00 -11.33
CA PRO A 19 4.88 17.35 -12.13
C PRO A 19 4.55 15.92 -11.70
N TYR A 20 5.54 15.16 -11.20
CA TYR A 20 5.31 13.81 -10.70
C TYR A 20 4.39 13.82 -9.48
N PHE A 21 4.65 14.70 -8.51
CA PHE A 21 3.82 14.83 -7.31
C PHE A 21 2.43 15.41 -7.62
N LEU A 22 2.31 16.30 -8.60
CA LEU A 22 1.03 16.81 -9.09
C LEU A 22 0.20 15.70 -9.76
N LEU A 23 0.82 14.85 -10.59
CA LEU A 23 0.14 13.69 -11.16
C LEU A 23 -0.25 12.68 -10.07
N LEU A 24 0.64 12.41 -9.12
CA LEU A 24 0.34 11.51 -7.99
C LEU A 24 -0.89 11.98 -7.20
N THR A 25 -0.93 13.27 -6.85
CA THR A 25 -2.07 13.88 -6.15
C THR A 25 -3.34 13.90 -7.02
N ALA A 26 -3.24 14.16 -8.32
CA ALA A 26 -4.37 14.09 -9.24
C ALA A 26 -4.97 12.68 -9.33
N VAL A 27 -4.13 11.64 -9.44
CA VAL A 27 -4.60 10.25 -9.48
C VAL A 27 -5.22 9.86 -8.12
N TRP A 28 -4.66 10.34 -7.00
CA TRP A 28 -5.26 10.15 -5.68
C TRP A 28 -6.64 10.78 -5.55
N LEU A 29 -6.82 12.03 -6.00
CA LEU A 29 -8.13 12.71 -6.01
C LEU A 29 -9.15 11.97 -6.88
N LEU A 30 -8.73 11.45 -8.04
CA LEU A 30 -9.59 10.61 -8.89
C LEU A 30 -9.99 9.31 -8.17
N GLY A 31 -9.03 8.66 -7.49
CA GLY A 31 -9.28 7.47 -6.68
C GLY A 31 -10.28 7.74 -5.56
N TRP A 32 -10.11 8.83 -4.83
CA TRP A 32 -11.07 9.27 -3.80
C TRP A 32 -12.44 9.52 -4.42
N ARG A 33 -12.53 10.26 -5.53
CA ARG A 33 -13.81 10.53 -6.21
C ARG A 33 -14.51 9.23 -6.62
N CYS A 34 -13.77 8.22 -7.09
CA CYS A 34 -14.33 6.90 -7.39
C CYS A 34 -14.90 6.22 -6.14
N VAL A 35 -14.18 6.22 -5.02
CA VAL A 35 -14.65 5.64 -3.74
C VAL A 35 -15.88 6.39 -3.21
N ALA A 36 -15.89 7.72 -3.30
CA ALA A 36 -17.02 8.55 -2.87
C ALA A 36 -18.29 8.29 -3.70
N VAL A 37 -18.14 8.05 -5.01
CA VAL A 37 -19.26 7.65 -5.87
C VAL A 37 -19.75 6.23 -5.50
N LEU A 38 -18.82 5.29 -5.30
CA LEU A 38 -19.14 3.91 -4.91
C LEU A 38 -19.85 3.83 -3.55
N SER A 39 -19.47 4.68 -2.59
CA SER A 39 -20.09 4.69 -1.25
C SER A 39 -21.51 5.27 -1.25
N GLY A 40 -21.87 6.07 -2.26
CA GLY A 40 -23.23 6.57 -2.46
C GLY A 40 -24.19 5.53 -3.03
N LEU A 41 -23.69 4.43 -3.59
CA LEU A 41 -24.53 3.35 -4.10
C LEU A 41 -25.16 2.60 -2.92
N ARG A 42 -26.47 2.35 -2.99
CA ARG A 42 -27.21 1.50 -2.04
C ARG A 42 -27.62 0.21 -2.74
N PRO A 43 -26.81 -0.86 -2.69
CA PRO A 43 -27.17 -2.13 -3.31
C PRO A 43 -28.36 -2.76 -2.59
N ILE A 44 -29.32 -3.22 -3.38
CA ILE A 44 -30.50 -3.95 -2.91
C ILE A 44 -30.11 -5.41 -2.58
N ALA A 45 -29.10 -5.97 -3.27
CA ALA A 45 -28.61 -7.33 -3.03
C ALA A 45 -27.62 -7.43 -1.86
N GLY A 46 -27.76 -8.45 -1.02
CA GLY A 46 -26.94 -8.66 0.19
C GLY A 46 -25.45 -8.89 -0.09
N TRP A 47 -25.10 -9.65 -1.15
CA TRP A 47 -23.70 -9.92 -1.51
C TRP A 47 -22.97 -8.65 -1.95
N ALA A 48 -23.64 -7.75 -2.68
CA ALA A 48 -23.07 -6.50 -3.16
C ALA A 48 -22.77 -5.54 -1.99
N ARG A 49 -23.59 -5.58 -0.92
CA ARG A 49 -23.34 -4.82 0.31
C ARG A 49 -22.08 -5.31 1.03
N THR A 50 -21.89 -6.62 1.13
CA THR A 50 -20.69 -7.21 1.74
C THR A 50 -19.45 -6.92 0.90
N ALA A 51 -19.56 -7.01 -0.42
CA ALA A 51 -18.46 -6.65 -1.33
C ALA A 51 -18.04 -5.19 -1.14
N LEU A 52 -18.98 -4.23 -1.13
CA LEU A 52 -18.66 -2.81 -0.89
C LEU A 52 -18.00 -2.58 0.47
N ARG A 53 -18.45 -3.30 1.52
CA ARG A 53 -17.85 -3.22 2.86
C ARG A 53 -16.38 -3.63 2.92
N LEU A 54 -15.95 -4.54 2.04
CA LEU A 54 -14.54 -4.97 1.96
C LEU A 54 -13.75 -4.12 0.97
N ILE A 55 -14.35 -3.75 -0.16
CA ILE A 55 -13.65 -3.04 -1.23
C ILE A 55 -13.30 -1.61 -0.82
N ILE A 56 -14.17 -0.93 -0.06
CA ILE A 56 -13.94 0.44 0.40
C ILE A 56 -12.67 0.54 1.26
N PRO A 57 -12.52 -0.23 2.37
CA PRO A 57 -11.29 -0.20 3.17
C PRO A 57 -10.08 -0.77 2.41
N ALA A 58 -10.26 -1.75 1.53
CA ALA A 58 -9.17 -2.27 0.71
C ALA A 58 -8.59 -1.22 -0.25
N ILE A 59 -9.45 -0.44 -0.93
CA ILE A 59 -9.01 0.66 -1.80
C ILE A 59 -8.31 1.75 -0.99
N PHE A 60 -8.82 2.07 0.20
CA PHE A 60 -8.17 3.02 1.10
C PHE A 60 -6.76 2.55 1.52
N GLY A 61 -6.63 1.29 1.96
CA GLY A 61 -5.34 0.69 2.31
C GLY A 61 -4.37 0.66 1.13
N ALA A 62 -4.85 0.29 -0.06
CA ALA A 62 -4.03 0.31 -1.28
C ALA A 62 -3.51 1.71 -1.61
N TRP A 63 -4.32 2.75 -1.44
CA TRP A 63 -3.91 4.13 -1.67
C TRP A 63 -2.81 4.60 -0.71
N ILE A 64 -2.85 4.19 0.55
CA ILE A 64 -1.78 4.46 1.53
C ILE A 64 -0.46 3.88 1.03
N LEU A 65 -0.46 2.61 0.61
CA LEU A 65 0.74 1.94 0.12
C LEU A 65 1.28 2.58 -1.16
N ILE A 66 0.40 2.93 -2.10
CA ILE A 66 0.78 3.58 -3.36
C ILE A 66 1.44 4.93 -3.12
N ILE A 67 0.84 5.79 -2.28
CA ILE A 67 1.41 7.11 -1.97
C ILE A 67 2.74 6.95 -1.26
N TRP A 68 2.81 6.04 -0.28
CA TRP A 68 4.03 5.79 0.46
C TRP A 68 5.17 5.34 -0.46
N GLU A 69 4.93 4.37 -1.33
CA GLU A 69 5.90 3.91 -2.34
C GLU A 69 6.33 5.04 -3.28
N ALA A 70 5.36 5.78 -3.82
CA ALA A 70 5.60 6.82 -4.79
C ALA A 70 6.39 8.00 -4.20
N VAL A 71 6.14 8.35 -2.94
CA VAL A 71 6.85 9.42 -2.23
C VAL A 71 8.24 8.98 -1.81
N THR A 72 8.40 7.78 -1.25
CA THR A 72 9.72 7.26 -0.84
C THR A 72 10.68 7.16 -2.01
N ARG A 73 10.23 6.59 -3.14
CA ARG A 73 11.04 6.51 -4.37
C ARG A 73 11.21 7.87 -5.04
N GLY A 74 10.13 8.64 -5.16
CA GLY A 74 10.15 9.91 -5.88
C GLY A 74 11.03 10.96 -5.19
N ALA A 75 10.92 11.10 -3.87
CA ALA A 75 11.75 12.01 -3.09
C ALA A 75 13.14 11.44 -2.76
N GLY A 76 13.43 10.18 -3.13
CA GLY A 76 14.73 9.55 -2.85
C GLY A 76 15.01 9.41 -1.37
N ILE A 77 13.97 9.13 -0.57
CA ILE A 77 14.09 9.04 0.88
C ILE A 77 15.06 7.91 1.22
N PRO A 78 16.12 8.16 2.02
CA PRO A 78 17.07 7.13 2.41
C PRO A 78 16.37 5.91 3.01
N PHE A 79 16.77 4.72 2.56
CA PHE A 79 16.19 3.44 3.00
C PHE A 79 16.25 3.24 4.53
N ILE A 80 17.25 3.83 5.19
CA ILE A 80 17.40 3.80 6.65
C ILE A 80 16.29 4.57 7.39
N LEU A 81 15.72 5.60 6.77
CA LEU A 81 14.68 6.44 7.37
C LEU A 81 13.29 5.87 7.10
N LEU A 82 13.00 5.57 5.84
CA LEU A 82 11.69 5.09 5.43
C LEU A 82 11.82 4.14 4.23
N PRO A 83 11.85 2.82 4.44
CA PRO A 83 11.92 1.88 3.35
C PRO A 83 10.59 1.87 2.55
N PRO A 84 10.64 1.69 1.23
CA PRO A 84 9.44 1.54 0.41
C PRO A 84 8.65 0.28 0.82
N PRO A 85 7.30 0.31 0.84
CA PRO A 85 6.48 -0.83 1.22
C PRO A 85 6.74 -2.09 0.39
N SER A 86 7.15 -1.98 -0.88
CA SER A 86 7.54 -3.16 -1.67
C SER A 86 8.75 -3.89 -1.08
N ALA A 87 9.72 -3.14 -0.54
CA ALA A 87 10.90 -3.72 0.10
C ALA A 87 10.54 -4.35 1.45
N ILE A 88 9.64 -3.75 2.22
CA ILE A 88 9.08 -4.35 3.44
C ILE A 88 8.41 -5.68 3.09
N GLY A 89 7.56 -5.71 2.06
CA GLY A 89 6.89 -6.93 1.59
C GLY A 89 7.87 -8.03 1.18
N ALA A 90 8.92 -7.69 0.44
CA ALA A 90 9.98 -8.65 0.07
C ALA A 90 10.72 -9.21 1.29
N ARG A 91 10.99 -8.36 2.30
CA ARG A 91 11.60 -8.80 3.56
C ARG A 91 10.67 -9.71 4.36
N ILE A 92 9.38 -9.39 4.45
CA ILE A 92 8.40 -10.27 5.12
C ILE A 92 8.36 -11.63 4.42
N ALA A 93 8.22 -11.65 3.08
CA ALA A 93 8.16 -12.88 2.31
C ALA A 93 9.44 -13.73 2.46
N GLY A 94 10.62 -13.10 2.46
CA GLY A 94 11.91 -13.78 2.66
C GLY A 94 12.16 -14.25 4.09
N SER A 95 11.60 -13.57 5.09
CA SER A 95 11.78 -13.88 6.51
C SER A 95 10.62 -14.68 7.13
N LEU A 96 9.62 -15.08 6.35
CA LEU A 96 8.52 -15.95 6.78
C LEU A 96 8.96 -17.18 7.59
N PRO A 97 10.03 -17.92 7.19
CA PRO A 97 10.51 -19.07 7.97
C PRO A 97 11.04 -18.67 9.35
N ILE A 98 11.66 -17.49 9.45
CA ILE A 98 12.25 -16.96 10.68
C ILE A 98 11.15 -16.40 11.59
N LEU A 99 10.19 -15.64 11.04
CA LEU A 99 9.03 -15.16 11.81
C LEU A 99 8.20 -16.32 12.39
N GLY A 100 8.00 -17.39 11.61
CA GLY A 100 7.30 -18.58 12.10
C GLY A 100 8.06 -19.32 13.20
N ALA A 101 9.39 -19.40 13.09
CA ALA A 101 10.24 -19.95 14.14
C ALA A 101 10.20 -19.09 15.41
N ASP A 102 10.19 -17.77 15.26
CA ASP A 102 10.11 -16.82 16.37
C ASP A 102 8.76 -16.91 17.08
N VAL A 103 7.64 -16.91 16.35
CA VAL A 103 6.28 -17.13 16.92
C VAL A 103 6.19 -18.45 17.68
N ARG A 104 6.73 -19.54 17.12
CA ARG A 104 6.79 -20.84 17.83
C ARG A 104 7.58 -20.74 19.12
N GLN A 105 8.66 -19.97 19.12
CA GLN A 105 9.57 -19.86 20.25
C GLN A 105 9.07 -18.89 21.33
N THR A 106 8.57 -17.70 20.99
CA THR A 106 8.11 -16.71 21.98
C THR A 106 6.68 -16.94 22.43
N ILE A 107 5.76 -17.39 21.55
CA ILE A 107 4.36 -17.54 21.92
C ILE A 107 4.10 -18.95 22.43
N PHE A 108 4.40 -19.97 21.62
CA PHE A 108 4.04 -21.33 22.00
C PHE A 108 4.95 -21.89 23.09
N LYS A 109 6.25 -21.60 23.05
CA LYS A 109 7.17 -22.11 24.08
C LYS A 109 7.05 -21.40 25.43
N ALA A 110 6.62 -20.14 25.48
CA ALA A 110 6.46 -19.41 26.74
C ALA A 110 5.10 -19.63 27.41
N VAL A 111 4.11 -20.13 26.67
CA VAL A 111 2.74 -20.35 27.17
C VAL A 111 2.46 -21.82 27.47
N LEU A 112 3.02 -22.75 26.69
CA LEU A 112 2.79 -24.20 26.86
C LEU A 112 3.86 -24.91 27.69
N PHE A 113 5.01 -24.27 27.92
CA PHE A 113 6.10 -24.75 28.79
C PHE A 113 6.46 -23.66 29.80
#